data_AF-A0A845D741-F1
#
_entry.id   AF-A0A845D741-F1
#
_cell.length_a   1.000
_cell.length_b   1.000
_cell.length_c   1.000
_cell.angle_alpha   90.00
_cell.angle_beta   90.00
_cell.angle_gamma   90.00
#
_symmetry.space_group_name_H-M   'P 1'
#
loop_
_entity.id
_entity.type
_entity.pdbx_description
1 polymer ?
#
loop_
_entity_poly.entity_id
_entity_poly.type
_entity_poly.pdbx_seq_one_letter_code
_entity_poly.pdbx_strand_id
1 'polypeptide(L)'
;MRKRFWNWKIYIGSVALLLLFVAGFSISEKSWNGDVFIYLDTTSSNINTRNIASIGKQMDTSRSLLKGGQLKQEGQKALTNSSRIENTKEVIQFYLGHFLVKTKGGRSILACQKYQTLDMVFISPGISSHGHVPKLVMKADCNFDSNNPLHIGPFTIPKKRILSSSPHTELFKSEGATLFFSHVSVQWPETWILSQVRFIQNNTHQDFTVSFSSKKEEDYFTLNLRESK
;
A
#
# COMPACT_ATOMS: atom_id res chain seq x y z
N MET A 1 53.58 16.91 48.91
CA MET A 1 52.29 17.39 48.35
C MET A 1 52.32 17.29 46.82
N ARG A 2 51.83 16.20 46.21
CA ARG A 2 51.63 16.08 44.74
C ARG A 2 50.78 14.85 44.40
N LYS A 3 49.50 14.82 44.78
CA LYS A 3 48.58 13.70 44.46
C LYS A 3 47.11 14.12 44.27
N ARG A 4 46.81 15.32 43.74
CA ARG A 4 45.41 15.74 43.53
C ARG A 4 45.02 16.22 42.13
N PHE A 5 45.96 16.30 41.18
CA PHE A 5 45.65 16.80 39.83
C PHE A 5 45.27 15.72 38.79
N TRP A 6 45.33 14.43 39.13
CA TRP A 6 45.09 13.37 38.13
C TRP A 6 43.61 13.02 37.92
N ASN A 7 42.77 13.19 38.94
CA ASN A 7 41.37 12.75 38.88
C ASN A 7 40.45 13.70 38.08
N TRP A 8 40.83 14.97 37.93
CA TRP A 8 39.99 15.96 37.24
C TRP A 8 39.88 15.72 35.73
N LYS A 9 40.96 15.25 35.09
CA LYS A 9 40.95 14.94 33.66
C LYS A 9 40.05 13.74 33.33
N ILE A 10 39.99 12.75 34.22
CA ILE A 10 39.14 11.56 34.08
C ILE A 10 37.65 11.93 34.24
N TYR A 11 37.36 12.85 35.17
CA TYR A 11 35.98 13.30 35.40
C TYR A 11 35.43 14.11 34.23
N ILE A 12 36.22 15.06 33.68
CA ILE A 12 35.80 15.81 32.48
C ILE A 12 35.55 14.86 31.30
N GLY A 13 36.45 13.89 31.08
CA GLY A 13 36.29 12.92 29.99
C GLY A 13 35.00 12.10 30.11
N SER A 14 34.68 11.65 31.32
CA SER A 14 33.48 10.83 31.58
C SER A 14 32.19 11.61 31.39
N VAL A 15 32.15 12.87 31.84
CA VAL A 15 30.98 13.75 31.66
C VAL A 15 30.78 14.09 30.18
N ALA A 16 31.85 14.37 29.43
CA ALA A 16 31.76 14.66 28.00
C ALA A 16 31.24 13.46 27.20
N LEU A 17 31.70 12.24 27.52
CA LEU A 17 31.22 11.01 26.88
C LEU A 17 29.73 10.77 27.14
N LEU A 18 29.28 10.99 28.38
CA LEU A 18 27.89 10.79 28.76
C LEU A 18 26.96 11.80 28.07
N LEU A 19 27.41 13.06 27.93
CA LEU A 19 26.69 14.08 27.17
C LEU A 19 26.57 13.73 25.69
N LEU A 20 27.62 13.17 25.07
CA LEU A 20 27.57 12.70 23.68
C LEU A 20 26.59 11.53 23.50
N PHE A 21 26.53 10.61 24.46
CA PHE A 21 25.56 9.50 24.42
C PHE A 21 24.12 9.99 24.53
N VAL A 22 23.84 10.90 25.46
CA VAL A 22 22.48 11.46 25.64
C VAL A 22 22.06 12.30 24.43
N ALA A 23 22.98 13.08 23.86
CA ALA A 23 22.73 13.85 22.64
C ALA A 23 22.47 12.92 21.44
N GLY A 24 23.29 11.87 21.26
CA GLY A 24 23.09 10.89 20.20
C GLY A 24 21.76 10.14 20.32
N PHE A 25 21.39 9.75 21.54
CA PHE A 25 20.11 9.07 21.81
C PHE A 25 18.91 9.97 21.52
N SER A 26 18.97 11.25 21.93
CA SER A 26 17.89 12.22 21.67
C SER A 26 17.73 12.55 20.18
N ILE A 27 18.84 12.57 19.42
CA ILE A 27 18.80 12.71 17.96
C ILE A 27 18.19 11.45 17.33
N SER A 28 18.52 10.26 17.83
CA SER A 28 17.98 9.00 17.31
C SER A 28 16.46 8.89 17.50
N GLU A 29 15.91 9.28 18.66
CA GLU A 29 14.46 9.22 18.90
C GLU A 29 13.68 10.21 18.03
N LYS A 30 14.24 11.39 17.75
CA LYS A 30 13.59 12.41 16.91
C LYS A 30 13.84 12.21 15.41
N SER A 31 14.91 11.48 15.06
CA SER A 31 15.25 11.15 13.67
C SER A 31 14.48 9.93 13.16
N TRP A 32 13.89 9.13 14.03
CA TRP A 32 13.07 7.99 13.65
C TRP A 32 11.62 8.41 13.45
N ASN A 33 11.35 9.06 12.32
CA ASN A 33 10.00 9.38 11.87
C ASN A 33 9.30 8.15 11.24
N GLY A 34 9.49 6.96 11.82
CA GLY A 34 8.78 5.72 11.44
C GLY A 34 9.02 5.15 10.04
N ASP A 35 9.68 5.87 9.13
CA ASP A 35 9.89 5.39 7.77
C ASP A 35 11.26 4.73 7.61
N VAL A 36 11.26 3.38 7.63
CA VAL A 36 12.36 2.58 7.11
C VAL A 36 12.25 2.60 5.58
N PHE A 37 12.84 3.61 4.94
CA PHE A 37 13.00 3.61 3.49
C PHE A 37 14.09 2.61 3.11
N ILE A 38 13.68 1.42 2.69
CA ILE A 38 14.55 0.51 1.94
C ILE A 38 14.70 1.14 0.56
N TYR A 39 15.77 1.91 0.37
CA TYR A 39 16.16 2.40 -0.94
C TYR A 39 16.61 1.18 -1.78
N LEU A 40 15.74 0.73 -2.67
CA LEU A 40 16.16 -0.07 -3.82
C LEU A 40 16.74 0.91 -4.83
N ASP A 41 18.07 0.86 -4.99
CA ASP A 41 18.77 1.62 -6.02
C ASP A 41 18.34 1.08 -7.40
N THR A 42 17.30 1.67 -7.97
CA THR A 42 16.88 1.48 -9.36
C THR A 42 17.24 2.67 -10.22
N THR A 43 18.36 3.34 -9.91
CA THR A 43 18.98 4.30 -10.82
C THR A 43 20.04 3.61 -11.68
N SER A 44 19.60 2.70 -12.56
CA SER A 44 20.41 2.38 -13.73
C SER A 44 19.53 1.91 -14.88
N SER A 45 19.40 2.80 -15.85
CA SER A 45 18.73 2.66 -17.15
C SER A 45 19.40 1.64 -18.09
N ASN A 46 19.91 0.53 -17.55
CA ASN A 46 20.41 -0.62 -18.29
C ASN A 46 20.18 -1.88 -17.45
N ILE A 47 18.95 -2.41 -17.50
CA ILE A 47 18.58 -3.68 -16.86
C ILE A 47 19.25 -4.81 -17.65
N ASN A 48 20.53 -5.02 -17.36
CA ASN A 48 21.19 -6.30 -17.53
C ASN A 48 20.63 -7.27 -16.47
N THR A 49 20.17 -8.43 -16.93
CA THR A 49 19.44 -9.51 -16.24
C THR A 49 20.14 -10.16 -15.04
N ARG A 50 21.19 -9.56 -14.46
CA ARG A 50 22.06 -10.21 -13.45
C ARG A 50 21.79 -9.85 -11.98
N ASN A 51 20.92 -8.89 -11.67
CA ASN A 51 20.67 -8.49 -10.26
C ASN A 51 19.27 -8.82 -9.72
N ILE A 52 18.54 -9.74 -10.36
CA ILE A 52 17.23 -10.21 -9.85
C ILE A 52 17.38 -11.04 -8.55
N ALA A 53 18.57 -11.57 -8.26
CA ALA A 53 18.79 -12.45 -7.11
C ALA A 53 18.75 -11.75 -5.73
N SER A 54 19.01 -10.44 -5.64
CA SER A 54 18.96 -9.70 -4.37
C SER A 54 17.55 -9.18 -4.05
N ILE A 55 16.78 -8.77 -5.08
CA ILE A 55 15.34 -8.52 -4.99
C ILE A 55 14.60 -9.83 -4.64
N GLY A 56 15.11 -10.94 -5.16
CA GLY A 56 14.68 -12.29 -4.82
C GLY A 56 14.64 -12.54 -3.31
N LYS A 57 15.59 -12.05 -2.50
CA LYS A 57 15.64 -12.39 -1.05
C LYS A 57 14.52 -11.77 -0.20
N GLN A 58 14.01 -10.59 -0.56
CA GLN A 58 12.85 -10.00 0.13
C GLN A 58 11.51 -10.50 -0.44
N MET A 59 11.48 -10.94 -1.70
CA MET A 59 10.34 -11.66 -2.28
C MET A 59 10.37 -13.19 -2.06
N ASP A 60 11.48 -13.75 -1.53
CA ASP A 60 11.73 -15.20 -1.36
C ASP A 60 11.01 -15.80 -0.15
N THR A 61 10.20 -15.02 0.56
CA THR A 61 9.12 -15.59 1.39
C THR A 61 8.14 -16.43 0.54
N SER A 62 8.24 -16.37 -0.80
CA SER A 62 7.63 -17.26 -1.80
C SER A 62 8.14 -18.73 -1.80
N ARG A 63 8.91 -19.18 -0.80
CA ARG A 63 9.48 -20.55 -0.74
C ARG A 63 8.48 -21.66 -0.47
N SER A 64 7.26 -21.38 -0.04
CA SER A 64 6.23 -22.42 0.05
C SER A 64 5.41 -22.46 -1.24
N LEU A 65 5.10 -23.66 -1.72
CA LEU A 65 4.06 -23.88 -2.72
C LEU A 65 2.73 -23.45 -2.11
N LEU A 66 2.45 -22.15 -2.04
CA LEU A 66 1.23 -21.63 -1.47
C LEU A 66 0.06 -21.98 -2.41
N LYS A 67 -0.50 -23.18 -2.25
CA LYS A 67 -1.78 -23.55 -2.83
C LYS A 67 -2.87 -23.08 -1.86
N GLY A 68 -3.92 -22.45 -2.37
CA GLY A 68 -5.10 -22.09 -1.57
C GLY A 68 -4.88 -20.94 -0.59
N GLY A 69 -5.18 -21.18 0.70
CA GLY A 69 -5.34 -20.12 1.72
C GLY A 69 -4.08 -19.30 2.02
N GLN A 70 -2.89 -19.89 1.97
CA GLN A 70 -1.67 -19.15 2.27
C GLN A 70 -1.32 -18.12 1.18
N LEU A 71 -1.65 -18.40 -0.08
CA LEU A 71 -1.47 -17.43 -1.17
C LEU A 71 -2.36 -16.20 -0.96
N LYS A 72 -3.57 -16.40 -0.42
CA LYS A 72 -4.46 -15.29 -0.05
C LYS A 72 -3.86 -14.45 1.07
N GLN A 73 -3.25 -15.07 2.08
CA GLN A 73 -2.64 -14.35 3.21
C GLN A 73 -1.40 -13.56 2.78
N GLU A 74 -0.48 -14.16 2.03
CA GLU A 74 0.69 -13.45 1.52
C GLU A 74 0.30 -12.39 0.49
N GLY A 75 -0.69 -12.68 -0.36
CA GLY A 75 -1.26 -11.68 -1.27
C GLY A 75 -1.86 -10.50 -0.51
N GLN A 76 -2.64 -10.76 0.54
CA GLN A 76 -3.19 -9.72 1.41
C GLN A 76 -2.08 -8.87 2.02
N LYS A 77 -1.07 -9.53 2.62
CA LYS A 77 0.06 -8.86 3.27
C LYS A 77 0.88 -8.04 2.28
N ALA A 78 1.14 -8.56 1.08
CA ALA A 78 1.85 -7.82 0.05
C ALA A 78 1.05 -6.60 -0.42
N LEU A 79 -0.25 -6.76 -0.67
CA LEU A 79 -1.14 -5.67 -1.04
C LEU A 79 -1.18 -4.58 0.03
N THR A 80 -1.18 -4.96 1.32
CA THR A 80 -1.29 -4.00 2.43
C THR A 80 0.02 -3.34 2.81
N ASN A 81 1.14 -4.06 2.75
CA ASN A 81 2.40 -3.56 3.30
C ASN A 81 3.10 -2.57 2.38
N SER A 82 2.83 -2.63 1.07
CA SER A 82 3.47 -1.77 0.07
C SER A 82 2.45 -0.93 -0.71
N SER A 83 1.25 -0.80 -0.17
CA SER A 83 0.27 0.16 -0.67
C SER A 83 0.64 1.58 -0.28
N ARG A 84 0.27 2.53 -1.13
CA ARG A 84 0.47 3.96 -0.87
C ARG A 84 -0.76 4.73 -1.34
N ILE A 85 -1.13 5.78 -0.62
CA ILE A 85 -2.19 6.70 -1.02
C ILE A 85 -1.57 8.09 -1.14
N GLU A 86 -1.80 8.72 -2.28
CA GLU A 86 -1.46 10.12 -2.55
C GLU A 86 -2.78 10.89 -2.68
N ASN A 87 -3.10 11.69 -1.66
CA ASN A 87 -4.34 12.45 -1.61
C ASN A 87 -4.07 13.90 -1.98
N THR A 88 -4.69 14.38 -3.05
CA THR A 88 -4.64 15.78 -3.47
C THR A 88 -6.02 16.43 -3.37
N LYS A 89 -6.10 17.74 -3.62
CA LYS A 89 -7.38 18.46 -3.65
C LYS A 89 -8.32 17.94 -4.74
N GLU A 90 -7.77 17.47 -5.86
CA GLU A 90 -8.56 17.15 -7.06
C GLU A 90 -8.76 15.66 -7.26
N VAL A 91 -7.72 14.87 -6.98
CA VAL A 91 -7.69 13.43 -7.20
C VAL A 91 -7.11 12.70 -5.99
N ILE A 92 -7.58 11.48 -5.77
CA ILE A 92 -6.92 10.51 -4.89
C ILE A 92 -6.26 9.50 -5.80
N GLN A 93 -4.95 9.37 -5.71
CA GLN A 93 -4.20 8.30 -6.35
C GLN A 93 -3.86 7.27 -5.31
N PHE A 94 -3.97 6.00 -5.64
CA PHE A 94 -3.43 4.97 -4.77
C PHE A 94 -2.77 3.87 -5.56
N TYR A 95 -1.89 3.18 -4.84
CA TYR A 95 -1.00 2.16 -5.32
C TYR A 95 -1.18 0.95 -4.41
N LEU A 96 -1.20 -0.24 -4.98
CA LEU A 96 -1.22 -1.49 -4.23
C LEU A 96 0.16 -2.13 -4.29
N GLY A 97 0.53 -2.84 -3.23
CA GLY A 97 1.76 -3.62 -3.25
C GLY A 97 1.70 -4.75 -4.26
N HIS A 98 2.74 -4.89 -5.07
CA HIS A 98 2.82 -5.90 -6.10
C HIS A 98 3.35 -7.23 -5.50
N PHE A 99 2.76 -8.37 -5.88
CA PHE A 99 3.17 -9.69 -5.41
C PHE A 99 3.54 -10.65 -6.55
N LEU A 100 4.24 -11.73 -6.20
CA LEU A 100 4.64 -12.79 -7.13
C LEU A 100 3.62 -13.94 -7.14
N VAL A 101 3.39 -14.50 -8.32
CA VAL A 101 2.60 -15.71 -8.53
C VAL A 101 3.43 -16.75 -9.27
N LYS A 102 3.24 -18.03 -8.93
CA LYS A 102 3.88 -19.12 -9.67
C LYS A 102 3.06 -19.51 -10.89
N THR A 103 3.73 -19.66 -12.02
CA THR A 103 3.18 -20.23 -13.26
C THR A 103 3.05 -21.75 -13.16
N LYS A 104 2.37 -22.37 -14.13
CA LYS A 104 2.29 -23.85 -14.24
C LYS A 104 3.67 -24.50 -14.33
N GLY A 105 4.66 -23.82 -14.89
CA GLY A 105 6.05 -24.28 -14.99
C GLY A 105 6.91 -23.97 -13.76
N GLY A 106 6.31 -23.54 -12.64
CA GLY A 106 7.03 -23.24 -11.39
C GLY A 106 7.81 -21.92 -11.38
N ARG A 107 7.87 -21.18 -12.49
CA ARG A 107 8.49 -19.85 -12.56
C ARG A 107 7.65 -18.84 -11.79
N SER A 108 8.30 -18.01 -10.98
CA SER A 108 7.68 -16.85 -10.33
C SER A 108 7.57 -15.70 -11.32
N ILE A 109 6.38 -15.13 -11.46
CA ILE A 109 6.10 -13.96 -12.29
C ILE A 109 5.32 -12.95 -11.47
N LEU A 110 5.28 -11.71 -11.95
CA LEU A 110 4.48 -10.66 -11.35
C LEU A 110 2.98 -10.96 -11.53
N ALA A 111 2.14 -10.74 -10.50
CA ALA A 111 0.69 -10.79 -10.58
C ALA A 111 0.10 -10.12 -11.83
N CYS A 112 0.47 -8.88 -12.16
CA CYS A 112 -0.05 -8.20 -13.36
C CYS A 112 0.45 -8.77 -14.70
N GLN A 113 1.49 -9.62 -14.71
CA GLN A 113 1.84 -10.39 -15.91
C GLN A 113 0.87 -11.56 -16.13
N LYS A 114 0.19 -12.02 -15.08
CA LYS A 114 -0.79 -13.11 -15.14
C LYS A 114 -2.22 -12.58 -15.30
N TYR A 115 -2.58 -11.56 -14.54
CA TYR A 115 -3.92 -10.98 -14.48
C TYR A 115 -3.94 -9.65 -15.22
N GLN A 116 -4.92 -9.45 -16.10
CA GLN A 116 -4.99 -8.26 -16.97
C GLN A 116 -5.80 -7.15 -16.33
N THR A 117 -6.83 -7.50 -15.55
CA THR A 117 -7.72 -6.54 -14.91
C THR A 117 -7.88 -6.87 -13.44
N LEU A 118 -8.29 -5.88 -12.67
CA LEU A 118 -8.63 -6.04 -11.27
C LEU A 118 -9.87 -5.22 -10.92
N ASP A 119 -10.65 -5.80 -10.02
CA ASP A 119 -11.81 -5.18 -9.40
C ASP A 119 -11.50 -4.92 -7.93
N MET A 120 -11.61 -3.67 -7.52
CA MET A 120 -11.45 -3.24 -6.14
C MET A 120 -12.80 -2.84 -5.59
N VAL A 121 -13.15 -3.37 -4.42
CA VAL A 121 -14.42 -3.09 -3.75
C VAL A 121 -14.15 -2.32 -2.47
N PHE A 122 -14.67 -1.11 -2.43
CA PHE A 122 -14.69 -0.28 -1.24
C PHE A 122 -16.09 -0.27 -0.63
N ILE A 123 -16.15 -0.26 0.69
CA ILE A 123 -17.39 -0.14 1.47
C ILE A 123 -17.29 1.05 2.42
N SER A 124 -18.41 1.70 2.71
CA SER A 124 -18.44 2.75 3.73
C SER A 124 -19.21 2.30 4.95
N PRO A 125 -18.55 1.91 6.05
CA PRO A 125 -19.25 1.48 7.26
C PRO A 125 -19.96 2.66 7.95
N GLY A 126 -20.94 2.35 8.80
CA GLY A 126 -21.64 3.36 9.61
C GLY A 126 -22.75 4.11 8.87
N ILE A 127 -22.84 4.00 7.55
CA ILE A 127 -23.94 4.54 6.75
C ILE A 127 -24.66 3.38 6.09
N SER A 128 -25.99 3.35 6.17
CA SER A 128 -26.81 2.41 5.41
C SER A 128 -27.95 3.17 4.73
N SER A 129 -28.21 2.83 3.47
CA SER A 129 -29.36 3.31 2.71
C SER A 129 -30.25 2.11 2.45
N HIS A 130 -31.48 2.13 2.96
CA HIS A 130 -32.43 1.01 2.84
C HIS A 130 -31.87 -0.33 3.33
N GLY A 131 -31.06 -0.31 4.40
CA GLY A 131 -30.43 -1.52 4.95
C GLY A 131 -29.21 -2.03 4.18
N HIS A 132 -28.79 -1.34 3.11
CA HIS A 132 -27.60 -1.69 2.34
C HIS A 132 -26.45 -0.72 2.60
N VAL A 133 -25.24 -1.27 2.72
CA VAL A 133 -24.00 -0.50 2.91
C VAL A 133 -23.57 0.10 1.57
N PRO A 134 -23.22 1.41 1.50
CA PRO A 134 -22.69 2.02 0.31
C PRO A 134 -21.45 1.28 -0.21
N LYS A 135 -21.43 1.00 -1.50
CA LYS A 135 -20.39 0.22 -2.15
C LYS A 135 -19.87 0.93 -3.40
N LEU A 136 -18.55 1.07 -3.46
CA LEU A 136 -17.80 1.58 -4.61
C LEU A 136 -17.02 0.42 -5.22
N VAL A 137 -17.29 0.11 -6.48
CA VAL A 137 -16.52 -0.86 -7.26
C VAL A 137 -15.68 -0.11 -8.26
N MET A 138 -14.37 -0.25 -8.18
CA MET A 138 -13.46 0.24 -9.20
C MET A 138 -12.92 -0.91 -10.03
N LYS A 139 -13.06 -0.80 -11.35
CA LYS A 139 -12.46 -1.70 -12.31
C LYS A 139 -11.31 -0.99 -13.00
N ALA A 140 -10.14 -1.62 -13.03
CA ALA A 140 -8.96 -1.03 -13.65
C ALA A 140 -8.10 -2.12 -14.31
N ASP A 141 -7.24 -1.70 -15.21
CA ASP A 141 -6.20 -2.57 -15.76
C ASP A 141 -5.13 -2.85 -14.69
N CYS A 142 -4.60 -4.08 -14.67
CA CYS A 142 -3.50 -4.45 -13.80
C CYS A 142 -2.20 -4.01 -14.47
N ASN A 143 -1.75 -2.79 -14.17
CA ASN A 143 -0.49 -2.26 -14.66
C ASN A 143 0.44 -1.96 -13.49
N PHE A 144 1.74 -2.14 -13.72
CA PHE A 144 2.77 -1.71 -12.79
C PHE A 144 2.96 -0.19 -12.89
N ASP A 145 3.32 0.44 -11.78
CA ASP A 145 3.71 1.85 -11.76
C ASP A 145 5.00 2.02 -12.57
N SER A 146 5.01 3.01 -13.48
CA SER A 146 6.15 3.33 -14.33
C SER A 146 7.38 3.73 -13.51
N ASN A 147 7.17 4.31 -12.32
CA ASN A 147 8.24 4.76 -11.44
C ASN A 147 8.70 3.65 -10.49
N ASN A 148 7.83 2.70 -10.15
CA ASN A 148 8.14 1.63 -9.22
C ASN A 148 7.43 0.31 -9.61
N PRO A 149 8.14 -0.69 -10.17
CA PRO A 149 7.52 -1.95 -10.57
C PRO A 149 7.03 -2.81 -9.38
N LEU A 150 7.35 -2.42 -8.15
CA LEU A 150 6.81 -3.03 -6.92
C LEU A 150 5.41 -2.56 -6.57
N HIS A 151 4.85 -1.61 -7.31
CA HIS A 151 3.50 -1.11 -7.11
C HIS A 151 2.63 -1.43 -8.32
N ILE A 152 1.35 -1.69 -8.03
CA ILE A 152 0.27 -1.78 -9.02
C ILE A 152 -0.51 -0.47 -8.95
N GLY A 153 -0.66 0.22 -10.08
CA GLY A 153 -1.26 1.55 -10.16
C GLY A 153 -0.44 2.52 -11.01
N PRO A 154 -0.72 3.84 -10.96
CA PRO A 154 -1.69 4.49 -10.06
C PRO A 154 -3.14 4.20 -10.43
N PHE A 155 -4.00 4.10 -9.42
CA PHE A 155 -5.45 4.12 -9.59
C PHE A 155 -6.00 5.48 -9.17
N THR A 156 -6.63 6.18 -10.11
CA THR A 156 -7.06 7.57 -9.92
C THR A 156 -8.56 7.67 -9.63
N ILE A 157 -8.91 8.31 -8.51
CA ILE A 157 -10.28 8.65 -8.13
C ILE A 157 -10.47 10.17 -8.25
N PRO A 158 -11.35 10.66 -9.15
CA PRO A 158 -11.54 12.09 -9.38
C PRO A 158 -12.43 12.73 -8.29
N LYS A 159 -11.84 13.00 -7.12
CA LYS A 159 -12.49 13.55 -5.91
C LYS A 159 -13.35 14.78 -6.23
N LYS A 160 -12.77 15.78 -6.91
CA LYS A 160 -13.47 17.04 -7.24
C LYS A 160 -14.72 16.79 -8.10
N ARG A 161 -14.63 15.90 -9.08
CA ARG A 161 -15.75 15.56 -9.97
C ARG A 161 -16.87 14.83 -9.22
N ILE A 162 -16.52 13.84 -8.40
CA ILE A 162 -17.49 13.09 -7.59
C ILE A 162 -18.20 14.01 -6.61
N LEU A 163 -17.46 14.86 -5.87
CA LEU A 163 -18.06 15.77 -4.90
C LEU A 163 -18.91 16.88 -5.54
N SER A 164 -18.64 17.23 -6.81
CA SER A 164 -19.45 18.18 -7.56
C SER A 164 -20.74 17.60 -8.12
N SER A 165 -20.87 16.27 -8.19
CA SER A 165 -22.09 15.61 -8.63
C SER A 165 -22.98 15.22 -7.45
N SER A 166 -24.27 15.05 -7.73
CA SER A 166 -25.22 14.58 -6.73
C SER A 166 -24.92 13.13 -6.32
N PRO A 167 -25.04 12.76 -5.04
CA PRO A 167 -24.90 11.37 -4.59
C PRO A 167 -25.99 10.48 -5.20
N HIS A 168 -25.62 9.66 -6.19
CA HIS A 168 -26.51 8.67 -6.80
C HIS A 168 -25.73 7.48 -7.37
N THR A 169 -26.44 6.48 -7.88
CA THR A 169 -25.83 5.35 -8.59
C THR A 169 -25.33 5.84 -9.95
N GLU A 170 -24.04 6.12 -10.04
CA GLU A 170 -23.40 6.69 -11.22
C GLU A 170 -22.13 5.91 -11.57
N LEU A 171 -21.84 5.85 -12.87
CA LEU A 171 -20.61 5.32 -13.42
C LEU A 171 -19.68 6.49 -13.77
N PHE A 172 -18.53 6.56 -13.10
CA PHE A 172 -17.50 7.55 -13.41
C PHE A 172 -16.37 6.87 -14.17
N LYS A 173 -16.03 7.41 -15.33
CA LYS A 173 -14.82 7.03 -16.06
C LYS A 173 -13.69 7.96 -15.65
N SER A 174 -12.57 7.37 -15.25
CA SER A 174 -11.29 8.03 -15.02
C SER A 174 -10.23 7.43 -15.95
N GLU A 175 -9.05 8.02 -15.97
CA GLU A 175 -7.91 7.49 -16.73
C GLU A 175 -7.53 6.11 -16.18
N GLY A 176 -7.72 5.06 -16.99
CA GLY A 176 -7.37 3.68 -16.63
C GLY A 176 -8.31 3.01 -15.63
N ALA A 177 -9.40 3.65 -15.21
CA ALA A 177 -10.33 3.07 -14.24
C ALA A 177 -11.80 3.47 -14.46
N THR A 178 -12.71 2.54 -14.17
CA THR A 178 -14.15 2.78 -14.12
C THR A 178 -14.65 2.59 -12.69
N LEU A 179 -15.27 3.62 -12.14
CA LEU A 179 -15.85 3.63 -10.80
C LEU A 179 -17.36 3.43 -10.90
N PHE A 180 -17.90 2.56 -10.06
CA PHE A 180 -19.33 2.30 -9.96
C PHE A 180 -19.77 2.41 -8.51
N PHE A 181 -20.63 3.38 -8.23
CA PHE A 181 -21.20 3.60 -6.91
C PHE A 181 -22.58 2.96 -6.81
N SER A 182 -22.85 2.31 -5.69
CA SER A 182 -24.14 1.67 -5.41
C SER A 182 -24.55 1.88 -3.96
N HIS A 183 -25.86 1.96 -3.73
CA HIS A 183 -26.47 2.17 -2.41
C HIS A 183 -25.97 3.44 -1.70
N VAL A 184 -25.62 4.48 -2.46
CA VAL A 184 -25.24 5.78 -1.91
C VAL A 184 -26.50 6.48 -1.39
N SER A 185 -26.39 7.12 -0.23
CA SER A 185 -27.46 7.92 0.39
C SER A 185 -27.56 9.31 -0.28
N VAL A 186 -28.33 10.22 0.33
CA VAL A 186 -28.45 11.64 -0.06
C VAL A 186 -27.12 12.39 0.03
N GLN A 187 -26.14 11.86 0.76
CA GLN A 187 -24.81 12.44 0.95
C GLN A 187 -23.71 11.44 0.58
N TRP A 188 -22.63 11.94 -0.04
CA TRP A 188 -21.43 11.14 -0.29
C TRP A 188 -20.81 10.69 1.04
N PRO A 189 -20.54 9.39 1.22
CA PRO A 189 -19.82 8.91 2.39
C PRO A 189 -18.42 9.52 2.45
N GLU A 190 -18.01 9.91 3.66
CA GLU A 190 -16.72 10.56 3.88
C GLU A 190 -15.56 9.57 3.78
N THR A 191 -15.78 8.36 4.30
CA THR A 191 -14.77 7.32 4.51
C THR A 191 -15.14 6.07 3.73
N TRP A 192 -14.19 5.55 2.95
CA TRP A 192 -14.34 4.29 2.21
C TRP A 192 -13.21 3.33 2.54
N ILE A 193 -13.54 2.09 2.84
CA ILE A 193 -12.60 1.05 3.23
C ILE A 193 -12.45 0.02 2.12
N LEU A 194 -11.24 -0.26 1.66
CA LEU A 194 -10.97 -1.36 0.73
C LEU A 194 -11.30 -2.69 1.40
N SER A 195 -12.32 -3.37 0.89
CA SER A 195 -12.83 -4.65 1.41
C SER A 195 -12.39 -5.85 0.59
N GLN A 196 -12.14 -5.66 -0.72
CA GLN A 196 -11.80 -6.76 -1.60
C GLN A 196 -10.98 -6.27 -2.79
N VAL A 197 -10.00 -7.06 -3.20
CA VAL A 197 -9.30 -6.93 -4.49
C VAL A 197 -9.43 -8.27 -5.21
N ARG A 198 -10.00 -8.24 -6.41
CA ARG A 198 -10.16 -9.40 -7.29
C ARG A 198 -9.34 -9.20 -8.55
N PHE A 199 -8.34 -10.03 -8.74
CA PHE A 199 -7.55 -10.13 -9.96
C PHE A 199 -8.23 -11.08 -10.93
N ILE A 200 -8.40 -10.62 -12.17
CA ILE A 200 -9.14 -11.32 -13.21
C ILE A 200 -8.19 -11.65 -14.36
N GLN A 201 -8.21 -12.91 -14.77
CA GLN A 201 -7.45 -13.38 -15.93
C GLN A 201 -8.37 -13.45 -17.16
N ASN A 202 -8.02 -12.74 -18.22
CA ASN A 202 -8.75 -12.77 -19.49
C ASN A 202 -8.75 -14.22 -20.03
N ASN A 203 -9.93 -14.69 -20.41
CA ASN A 203 -10.20 -16.00 -21.03
C ASN A 203 -10.12 -17.23 -20.10
N THR A 204 -9.95 -17.06 -18.79
CA THR A 204 -10.07 -18.17 -17.84
C THR A 204 -10.99 -17.79 -16.69
N HIS A 205 -11.81 -18.72 -16.20
CA HIS A 205 -12.58 -18.52 -14.96
C HIS A 205 -11.70 -18.57 -13.69
N GLN A 206 -10.40 -18.26 -13.82
CA GLN A 206 -9.44 -18.30 -12.71
C GLN A 206 -9.24 -16.90 -12.14
N ASP A 207 -10.13 -16.52 -11.23
CA ASP A 207 -10.00 -15.28 -10.48
C ASP A 207 -9.21 -15.51 -9.19
N PHE A 208 -8.37 -14.55 -8.83
CA PHE A 208 -7.71 -14.52 -7.53
C PHE A 208 -8.31 -13.39 -6.70
N THR A 209 -9.00 -13.75 -5.63
CA THR A 209 -9.65 -12.77 -4.74
C THR A 209 -8.96 -12.74 -3.38
N VAL A 210 -8.62 -11.53 -2.95
CA VAL A 210 -8.18 -11.17 -1.61
C VAL A 210 -9.28 -10.36 -0.95
N SER A 211 -9.69 -10.76 0.25
CA SER A 211 -10.69 -10.06 1.05
C SER A 211 -10.02 -9.55 2.32
N PHE A 212 -10.27 -8.28 2.64
CA PHE A 212 -9.79 -7.64 3.86
C PHE A 212 -10.90 -7.77 4.91
N SER A 213 -10.63 -8.54 5.97
CA SER A 213 -11.61 -8.76 7.03
C SER A 213 -11.48 -7.71 8.12
N SER A 214 -12.63 -7.24 8.59
CA SER A 214 -12.76 -6.09 9.50
C SER A 214 -12.36 -6.35 10.97
N LYS A 215 -11.31 -7.13 11.24
CA LYS A 215 -10.97 -7.50 12.64
C LYS A 215 -10.03 -6.52 13.33
N LYS A 216 -9.30 -5.67 12.61
CA LYS A 216 -8.38 -4.68 13.17
C LYS A 216 -8.41 -3.40 12.35
N GLU A 217 -8.56 -2.27 13.04
CA GLU A 217 -8.66 -0.93 12.45
C GLU A 217 -7.40 -0.49 11.69
N GLU A 218 -6.26 -1.06 12.07
CA GLU A 218 -4.94 -0.78 11.48
C GLU A 218 -4.73 -1.40 10.08
N ASP A 219 -5.62 -2.31 9.65
CA ASP A 219 -5.44 -3.09 8.40
C ASP A 219 -6.24 -2.52 7.21
N TYR A 220 -6.83 -1.33 7.34
CA TYR A 220 -7.71 -0.77 6.31
C TYR A 220 -7.07 0.29 5.43
N PHE A 221 -7.36 0.19 4.13
CA PHE A 221 -7.21 1.32 3.21
C PHE A 221 -8.41 2.21 3.32
N THR A 222 -8.20 3.36 3.95
CA THR A 222 -9.23 4.38 4.11
C THR A 222 -9.04 5.48 3.06
N LEU A 223 -10.04 5.64 2.19
CA LEU A 223 -10.15 6.80 1.30
C LEU A 223 -11.06 7.83 1.94
N ASN A 224 -10.53 9.03 2.15
CA ASN A 224 -11.30 10.17 2.62
C ASN A 224 -11.62 11.10 1.44
N LEU A 225 -12.90 11.20 1.07
CA LEU A 225 -13.33 12.09 -0.02
C LEU A 225 -13.33 13.56 0.41
N ARG A 226 -13.61 13.85 1.69
CA ARG A 226 -13.53 15.20 2.25
C ARG A 226 -12.18 15.43 2.93
N GLU A 227 -11.64 16.63 2.79
CA GLU A 227 -10.50 17.06 3.59
C GLU A 227 -10.93 17.23 5.05
N SER A 228 -10.12 16.73 5.98
CA SER A 228 -10.22 17.12 7.39
C SER A 228 -9.92 18.62 7.46
N LYS A 229 -10.93 19.41 7.82
CA LYS A 229 -10.76 20.83 8.09
C LYS A 229 -9.78 21.06 9.24
#